data_AF-A0A9E3IY89-F1
#
_entry.id   AF-A0A9E3IY89-F1
#
_cell.length_a   1.000
_cell.length_b   1.000
_cell.length_c   1.000
_cell.angle_alpha   90.00
_cell.angle_beta   90.00
_cell.angle_gamma   90.00
#
_symmetry.space_group_name_H-M   'P 1'
#
loop_
_entity.id
_entity.type
_entity.pdbx_description
1 polymer ?
#
loop_
_entity_poly.entity_id
_entity_poly.type
_entity_poly.pdbx_seq_one_letter_code
_entity_poly.pdbx_strand_id
1 'polypeptide(L)'
;KAGSGLLLDTVTDVLRLACALSGGDVSLQEPTRFRALSRPVRRALLAGLDSVVAAAPAKLADVLVHREAFKRLGERLHPHEYPQWPRAAEVFAVARGEKKAYTFDARVEALLGADDVTGAVELLRSAPGRLFRALDRLLRTARTQEERDAVVAAVEESAPEVSGRVVLSVREYLQNRAAETGRKRVFINRLGRAHVADDARAAVPEADRERLIATLDTEIGRRLPSPKRLLVGPDVLDVALPLSGRATSAGLGVLPRGSVSPVDGELLRFFVYWKQAKQVTDYDLSALLLDAQYDTVSWLSYTNLREVDGEHSGDITNAPDGASEFINLRLGAVRGTYIVPQVNIYSGEGFEEAEESFFGFMLREGEQKGRPFEARTVRMKSELRGPGRVALPLAFRRAENGSWHAKWLHLYLKGHPAYNRVEGNRVSVATLLRAVVEREQLTVGYLTELMANGGTDVAAWDAESVPDVPVTYIGLERPEGLHPDSVVITPENLRDLIPE
;
A
#
# COMPACT_ATOMS: atom_id res chain seq x y z
N LYS A 1 -6.68 -37.62 -7.85
CA LYS A 1 -6.45 -39.02 -8.32
C LYS A 1 -7.22 -39.20 -9.63
N ALA A 2 -6.76 -39.97 -10.61
CA ALA A 2 -7.59 -40.25 -11.79
C ALA A 2 -8.94 -40.86 -11.32
N GLY A 3 -10.06 -40.25 -11.72
CA GLY A 3 -11.40 -40.65 -11.25
C GLY A 3 -11.94 -39.92 -10.00
N SER A 4 -11.18 -39.01 -9.36
CA SER A 4 -11.75 -38.13 -8.33
C SER A 4 -12.65 -37.06 -8.95
N GLY A 5 -13.69 -36.63 -8.24
CA GLY A 5 -14.55 -35.51 -8.65
C GLY A 5 -13.75 -34.22 -8.88
N LEU A 6 -14.36 -33.27 -9.61
CA LEU A 6 -13.77 -31.96 -9.84
C LEU A 6 -13.63 -31.21 -8.50
N LEU A 7 -12.45 -30.65 -8.24
CA LEU A 7 -12.21 -29.77 -7.10
C LEU A 7 -12.70 -28.37 -7.46
N LEU A 8 -13.92 -28.06 -7.06
CA LEU A 8 -14.61 -26.82 -7.38
C LEU A 8 -15.15 -26.22 -6.09
N ASP A 9 -14.73 -25.00 -5.79
CA ASP A 9 -15.27 -24.25 -4.66
C ASP A 9 -16.30 -23.22 -5.15
N THR A 10 -16.05 -22.57 -6.28
CA THR A 10 -16.91 -21.50 -6.83
C THR A 10 -17.40 -21.79 -8.24
N VAL A 11 -18.46 -21.09 -8.67
CA VAL A 11 -18.90 -21.11 -10.07
C VAL A 11 -17.80 -20.58 -11.01
N THR A 12 -16.96 -19.66 -10.50
CA THR A 12 -15.79 -19.14 -11.22
C THR A 12 -14.72 -20.21 -11.43
N ASP A 13 -14.55 -21.17 -10.51
CA ASP A 13 -13.60 -22.27 -10.73
C ASP A 13 -14.04 -23.19 -11.88
N VAL A 14 -15.36 -23.36 -12.06
CA VAL A 14 -15.88 -24.07 -13.24
C VAL A 14 -15.59 -23.29 -14.51
N LEU A 15 -15.72 -21.96 -14.47
CA LEU A 15 -15.36 -21.10 -15.59
C LEU A 15 -13.87 -21.19 -15.92
N ARG A 16 -12.99 -21.11 -14.91
CA ARG A 16 -11.53 -21.27 -15.08
C ARG A 16 -11.16 -22.63 -15.67
N LEU A 17 -11.80 -23.69 -15.19
CA LEU A 17 -11.62 -25.04 -15.74
C LEU A 17 -12.07 -25.09 -17.21
N ALA A 18 -13.20 -24.49 -17.56
CA ALA A 18 -13.64 -24.41 -18.95
C ALA A 18 -12.67 -23.60 -19.83
N CYS A 19 -12.05 -22.54 -19.28
CA CYS A 19 -11.01 -21.77 -19.96
C CYS A 19 -9.77 -22.63 -20.22
N ALA A 20 -9.28 -23.33 -19.19
CA ALA A 20 -8.15 -24.25 -19.29
C ALA A 20 -8.37 -25.32 -20.36
N LEU A 21 -9.56 -25.94 -20.37
CA LEU A 21 -9.94 -26.95 -21.37
C LEU A 21 -10.03 -26.40 -22.80
N SER A 22 -10.15 -25.08 -22.94
CA SER A 22 -10.15 -24.38 -24.23
C SER A 22 -8.77 -23.81 -24.60
N GLY A 23 -7.74 -24.01 -23.76
CA GLY A 23 -6.40 -23.44 -23.94
C GLY A 23 -6.35 -21.93 -23.74
N GLY A 24 -7.26 -21.37 -22.91
CA GLY A 24 -7.30 -19.96 -22.57
C GLY A 24 -6.65 -19.62 -21.22
N ASP A 25 -6.72 -18.34 -20.87
CA ASP A 25 -6.16 -17.80 -19.63
C ASP A 25 -7.04 -18.16 -18.40
N VAL A 26 -6.48 -18.97 -17.50
CA VAL A 26 -7.15 -19.39 -16.25
C VAL A 26 -7.25 -18.28 -15.21
N SER A 27 -6.48 -17.20 -15.36
CA SER A 27 -6.59 -16.03 -14.50
C SER A 27 -7.79 -15.14 -14.86
N LEU A 28 -8.44 -15.43 -16.00
CA LEU A 28 -9.60 -14.70 -16.55
C LEU A 28 -9.29 -13.22 -16.85
N GLN A 29 -8.01 -12.85 -16.96
CA GLN A 29 -7.60 -11.50 -17.33
C GLN A 29 -7.81 -11.27 -18.84
N GLU A 30 -7.59 -12.33 -19.63
CA GLU A 30 -7.82 -12.30 -21.07
C GLU A 30 -9.12 -13.03 -21.47
N PRO A 31 -9.89 -12.50 -22.46
CA PRO A 31 -11.06 -13.18 -22.98
C PRO A 31 -10.71 -14.55 -23.58
N THR A 32 -11.41 -15.61 -23.14
CA THR A 32 -11.21 -16.97 -23.68
C THR A 32 -12.23 -17.32 -24.76
N ARG A 33 -11.75 -17.78 -25.92
CA ARG A 33 -12.60 -18.38 -26.96
C ARG A 33 -12.85 -19.86 -26.65
N PHE A 34 -14.03 -20.17 -26.11
CA PHE A 34 -14.38 -21.56 -25.78
C PHE A 34 -14.47 -22.47 -27.02
N ARG A 35 -13.75 -23.59 -26.96
CA ARG A 35 -13.76 -24.64 -27.99
C ARG A 35 -15.03 -25.49 -27.90
N ALA A 36 -15.25 -26.35 -28.89
CA ALA A 36 -16.29 -27.37 -28.80
C ALA A 36 -15.90 -28.38 -27.71
N LEU A 37 -16.73 -28.48 -26.67
CA LEU A 37 -16.53 -29.42 -25.56
C LEU A 37 -17.26 -30.74 -25.86
N SER A 38 -16.63 -31.87 -25.53
CA SER A 38 -17.25 -33.19 -25.66
C SER A 38 -18.43 -33.35 -24.69
N ARG A 39 -19.38 -34.23 -25.01
CA ARG A 39 -20.54 -34.47 -24.14
C ARG A 39 -20.16 -34.83 -22.68
N PRO A 40 -19.17 -35.70 -22.42
CA PRO A 40 -18.75 -35.98 -21.04
C PRO A 40 -18.23 -34.74 -20.29
N VAL A 41 -17.47 -33.88 -20.97
CA VAL A 41 -16.94 -32.65 -20.37
C VAL A 41 -18.06 -31.66 -20.07
N ARG A 42 -19.03 -31.49 -21.00
CA ARG A 42 -20.19 -30.62 -20.75
C ARG A 42 -20.95 -31.07 -19.50
N ARG A 43 -21.21 -32.38 -19.41
CA ARG A 43 -21.90 -33.01 -18.28
C ARG A 43 -21.15 -32.80 -16.96
N ALA A 44 -19.83 -32.95 -16.96
CA ALA A 44 -19.03 -32.74 -15.75
C ALA A 44 -19.05 -31.28 -15.28
N LEU A 45 -18.94 -30.31 -16.20
CA LEU A 45 -18.98 -28.88 -15.87
C LEU A 45 -20.38 -28.47 -15.36
N LEU A 46 -21.45 -28.94 -15.98
CA LEU A 46 -22.82 -28.68 -15.52
C LEU A 46 -23.10 -29.32 -14.16
N ALA A 47 -22.71 -30.57 -13.93
CA ALA A 47 -22.81 -31.20 -12.62
C ALA A 47 -22.00 -30.46 -11.54
N GLY A 48 -20.82 -29.94 -11.92
CA GLY A 48 -19.99 -29.11 -11.03
C GLY A 48 -20.69 -27.81 -10.65
N LEU A 49 -21.24 -27.07 -11.62
CA LEU A 49 -22.04 -25.86 -11.35
C LEU A 49 -23.23 -26.17 -10.44
N ASP A 50 -23.98 -27.24 -10.73
CA ASP A 50 -25.14 -27.61 -9.92
C ASP A 50 -24.74 -27.90 -8.48
N SER A 51 -23.67 -28.67 -8.28
CA SER A 51 -23.18 -29.06 -6.96
C SER A 51 -22.67 -27.86 -6.15
N VAL A 52 -21.92 -26.94 -6.77
CA VAL A 52 -21.44 -25.72 -6.12
C VAL A 52 -22.61 -24.86 -5.65
N VAL A 53 -23.61 -24.64 -6.51
CA VAL A 53 -24.79 -23.83 -6.17
C VAL A 53 -25.69 -24.56 -5.17
N ALA A 54 -25.74 -25.89 -5.20
CA ALA A 54 -26.46 -26.69 -4.21
C ALA A 54 -25.89 -26.52 -2.80
N ALA A 55 -24.55 -26.59 -2.69
CA ALA A 55 -23.86 -26.48 -1.42
C ALA A 55 -23.89 -25.04 -0.88
N ALA A 56 -23.82 -24.04 -1.75
CA ALA A 56 -23.83 -22.64 -1.36
C ALA A 56 -24.57 -21.77 -2.39
N PRO A 57 -25.92 -21.61 -2.27
CA PRO A 57 -26.72 -20.83 -3.22
C PRO A 57 -26.25 -19.37 -3.40
N ALA A 58 -25.62 -18.78 -2.37
CA ALA A 58 -25.06 -17.43 -2.43
C ALA A 58 -23.94 -17.27 -3.49
N LYS A 59 -23.21 -18.35 -3.82
CA LYS A 59 -22.15 -18.35 -4.86
C LYS A 59 -22.68 -18.10 -6.26
N LEU A 60 -24.01 -18.18 -6.45
CA LEU A 60 -24.65 -17.81 -7.71
C LEU A 60 -24.39 -16.33 -8.09
N ALA A 61 -24.15 -15.46 -7.11
CA ALA A 61 -23.87 -14.05 -7.37
C ALA A 61 -22.47 -13.80 -7.98
N ASP A 62 -21.52 -14.74 -7.84
CA ASP A 62 -20.17 -14.61 -8.41
C ASP A 62 -20.18 -14.60 -9.95
N VAL A 63 -21.26 -15.12 -10.54
CA VAL A 63 -21.54 -15.03 -11.99
C VAL A 63 -21.53 -13.59 -12.47
N LEU A 64 -21.93 -12.63 -11.62
CA LEU A 64 -22.05 -11.22 -11.98
C LEU A 64 -20.69 -10.57 -12.30
N VAL A 65 -19.59 -11.13 -11.80
CA VAL A 65 -18.23 -10.65 -12.08
C VAL A 65 -17.81 -10.99 -13.52
N HIS A 66 -18.24 -12.14 -14.04
CA HIS A 66 -17.81 -12.68 -15.34
C HIS A 66 -18.99 -12.98 -16.27
N ARG A 67 -20.04 -12.14 -16.25
CA ARG A 67 -21.32 -12.39 -16.95
C ARG A 67 -21.15 -12.78 -18.40
N GLU A 68 -20.36 -12.02 -19.15
CA GLU A 68 -20.16 -12.28 -20.58
C GLU A 68 -19.46 -13.62 -20.82
N ALA A 69 -18.46 -13.97 -20.02
CA ALA A 69 -17.79 -15.27 -20.13
C ALA A 69 -18.75 -16.43 -19.83
N PHE A 70 -19.62 -16.29 -18.83
CA PHE A 70 -20.66 -17.29 -18.54
C PHE A 70 -21.70 -17.40 -19.65
N LYS A 71 -22.12 -16.29 -20.30
CA LYS A 71 -22.99 -16.35 -21.48
C LYS A 71 -22.35 -17.17 -22.60
N ARG A 72 -21.07 -16.90 -22.92
CA ARG A 72 -20.31 -17.65 -23.93
C ARG A 72 -20.10 -19.11 -23.57
N LEU A 73 -19.87 -19.42 -22.30
CA LEU A 73 -19.78 -20.80 -21.84
C LEU A 73 -21.13 -21.52 -21.98
N GLY A 74 -22.24 -20.84 -21.66
CA GLY A 74 -23.60 -21.36 -21.82
C GLY A 74 -23.93 -21.78 -23.25
N GLU A 75 -23.46 -21.00 -24.24
CA GLU A 75 -23.57 -21.34 -25.68
C GLU A 75 -22.87 -22.67 -26.03
N ARG A 76 -21.85 -23.09 -25.26
CA ARG A 76 -21.11 -24.35 -25.49
C ARG A 76 -21.62 -25.52 -24.66
N LEU A 77 -22.17 -25.26 -23.48
CA LEU A 77 -22.64 -26.29 -22.56
C LEU A 77 -24.07 -26.74 -22.84
N HIS A 78 -24.89 -25.90 -23.46
CA HIS A 78 -26.31 -26.19 -23.76
C HIS A 78 -27.08 -26.69 -22.52
N PRO A 79 -27.19 -25.88 -21.44
CA PRO A 79 -27.78 -26.31 -20.18
C PRO A 79 -29.23 -26.81 -20.29
N HIS A 80 -29.98 -26.34 -21.30
CA HIS A 80 -31.36 -26.76 -21.56
C HIS A 80 -31.49 -28.22 -22.01
N GLU A 81 -30.42 -28.84 -22.53
CA GLU A 81 -30.40 -30.27 -22.90
C GLU A 81 -30.28 -31.19 -21.67
N TYR A 82 -30.03 -30.64 -20.48
CA TYR A 82 -29.73 -31.39 -19.26
C TYR A 82 -30.59 -30.94 -18.06
N PRO A 83 -31.91 -31.22 -18.06
CA PRO A 83 -32.85 -30.76 -17.03
C PRO A 83 -32.56 -31.31 -15.63
N GLN A 84 -31.76 -32.37 -15.49
CA GLN A 84 -31.34 -32.93 -14.21
C GLN A 84 -30.39 -32.03 -13.39
N TRP A 85 -29.86 -30.95 -13.99
CA TRP A 85 -29.01 -29.96 -13.31
C TRP A 85 -29.66 -28.57 -13.32
N PRO A 86 -30.78 -28.40 -12.59
CA PRO A 86 -31.55 -27.17 -12.63
C PRO A 86 -30.75 -25.97 -12.10
N ARG A 87 -29.88 -26.15 -11.10
CA ARG A 87 -29.09 -25.05 -10.53
C ARG A 87 -27.97 -24.61 -11.46
N ALA A 88 -27.44 -25.52 -12.29
CA ALA A 88 -26.55 -25.14 -13.37
C ALA A 88 -27.25 -24.25 -14.41
N ALA A 89 -28.53 -24.50 -14.70
CA ALA A 89 -29.30 -23.62 -15.58
C ALA A 89 -29.49 -22.22 -14.97
N GLU A 90 -29.65 -22.13 -13.64
CA GLU A 90 -29.76 -20.85 -12.93
C GLU A 90 -28.51 -19.97 -13.09
N VAL A 91 -27.31 -20.55 -13.11
CA VAL A 91 -26.05 -19.84 -13.38
C VAL A 91 -26.15 -19.04 -14.68
N PHE A 92 -26.64 -19.68 -15.74
CA PHE A 92 -26.78 -19.01 -17.04
C PHE A 92 -27.96 -18.06 -17.09
N ALA A 93 -29.05 -18.34 -16.36
CA ALA A 93 -30.16 -17.40 -16.20
C ALA A 93 -29.71 -16.09 -15.52
N VAL A 94 -28.86 -16.19 -14.49
CA VAL A 94 -28.24 -15.02 -13.83
C VAL A 94 -27.30 -14.28 -14.79
N ALA A 95 -26.47 -15.00 -15.54
CA ALA A 95 -25.59 -14.38 -16.54
C ALA A 95 -26.38 -13.55 -17.57
N ARG A 96 -27.52 -14.10 -18.06
CA ARG A 96 -28.44 -13.43 -19.00
C ARG A 96 -29.32 -12.36 -18.36
N GLY A 97 -29.39 -12.28 -17.03
CA GLY A 97 -30.24 -11.32 -16.31
C GLY A 97 -31.70 -11.76 -16.18
N GLU A 98 -32.01 -13.02 -16.46
CA GLU A 98 -33.34 -13.63 -16.34
C GLU A 98 -33.68 -13.97 -14.88
N LYS A 99 -32.64 -14.26 -14.07
CA LYS A 99 -32.76 -14.48 -12.62
C LYS A 99 -31.92 -13.44 -11.88
N LYS A 100 -32.50 -12.85 -10.83
CA LYS A 100 -31.76 -11.93 -9.95
C LYS A 100 -30.87 -12.73 -8.99
N ALA A 101 -29.64 -12.28 -8.83
CA ALA A 101 -28.74 -12.69 -7.77
C ALA A 101 -28.14 -11.44 -7.14
N TYR A 102 -27.92 -11.47 -5.83
CA TYR A 102 -27.36 -10.35 -5.10
C TYR A 102 -26.02 -10.78 -4.53
N THR A 103 -24.97 -10.01 -4.82
CA THR A 103 -23.65 -10.26 -4.24
C THR A 103 -23.71 -10.10 -2.72
N PHE A 104 -22.74 -10.71 -2.04
CA PHE A 104 -22.59 -10.54 -0.61
C PHE A 104 -22.54 -9.04 -0.24
N ASP A 105 -21.74 -8.25 -0.97
CA ASP A 105 -21.64 -6.81 -0.75
C ASP A 105 -22.96 -6.10 -1.03
N ALA A 106 -23.71 -6.46 -2.07
CA ALA A 106 -25.02 -5.86 -2.33
C ALA A 106 -26.02 -6.10 -1.20
N ARG A 107 -25.96 -7.27 -0.54
CA ARG A 107 -26.80 -7.57 0.63
C ARG A 107 -26.39 -6.75 1.84
N VAL A 108 -25.08 -6.63 2.11
CA VAL A 108 -24.55 -5.75 3.17
C VAL A 108 -24.94 -4.30 2.92
N GLU A 109 -24.76 -3.80 1.69
CA GLU A 109 -25.16 -2.44 1.31
C GLU A 109 -26.66 -2.19 1.49
N ALA A 110 -27.50 -3.17 1.17
CA ALA A 110 -28.95 -3.06 1.39
C ALA A 110 -29.31 -2.95 2.89
N LEU A 111 -28.65 -3.74 3.74
CA LEU A 111 -28.85 -3.68 5.20
C LEU A 111 -28.37 -2.34 5.76
N LEU A 112 -27.16 -1.91 5.39
CA LEU A 112 -26.62 -0.61 5.83
C LEU A 112 -27.40 0.58 5.27
N GLY A 113 -27.96 0.48 4.07
CA GLY A 113 -28.84 1.51 3.50
C GLY A 113 -30.21 1.58 4.16
N ALA A 114 -30.64 0.51 4.84
CA ALA A 114 -31.81 0.48 5.69
C ALA A 114 -31.50 0.82 7.17
N ASP A 115 -30.26 1.23 7.46
CA ASP A 115 -29.73 1.45 8.82
C ASP A 115 -29.83 0.21 9.74
N ASP A 116 -29.91 -0.99 9.16
CA ASP A 116 -29.91 -2.26 9.91
C ASP A 116 -28.48 -2.73 10.18
N VAL A 117 -27.86 -2.12 11.19
CA VAL A 117 -26.48 -2.46 11.60
C VAL A 117 -26.40 -3.87 12.14
N THR A 118 -27.38 -4.29 12.94
CA THR A 118 -27.39 -5.63 13.55
C THR A 118 -27.44 -6.72 12.47
N GLY A 119 -28.34 -6.59 11.50
CA GLY A 119 -28.42 -7.51 10.36
C GLY A 119 -27.15 -7.47 9.49
N ALA A 120 -26.54 -6.31 9.29
CA ALA A 120 -25.29 -6.19 8.57
C ALA A 120 -24.13 -6.90 9.29
N VAL A 121 -24.01 -6.74 10.61
CA VAL A 121 -23.03 -7.44 11.46
C VAL A 121 -23.21 -8.94 11.36
N GLU A 122 -24.44 -9.43 11.53
CA GLU A 122 -24.75 -10.86 11.46
C GLU A 122 -24.34 -11.47 10.11
N LEU A 123 -24.62 -10.77 9.01
CA LEU A 123 -24.17 -11.21 7.69
C LEU A 123 -22.64 -11.18 7.56
N LEU A 124 -22.00 -10.12 8.07
CA LEU A 124 -20.55 -9.91 7.98
C LEU A 124 -19.72 -10.87 8.83
N ARG A 125 -20.27 -11.47 9.89
CA ARG A 125 -19.63 -12.54 10.68
C ARG A 125 -19.19 -13.72 9.81
N SER A 126 -19.95 -14.05 8.76
CA SER A 126 -19.56 -15.10 7.80
C SER A 126 -18.41 -14.72 6.86
N ALA A 127 -17.94 -13.46 6.92
CA ALA A 127 -16.81 -12.96 6.16
C ALA A 127 -15.96 -12.00 7.02
N PRO A 128 -15.18 -12.52 8.01
CA PRO A 128 -14.41 -11.72 8.97
C PRO A 128 -13.57 -10.60 8.35
N GLY A 129 -12.88 -10.89 7.24
CA GLY A 129 -12.08 -9.88 6.55
C GLY A 129 -12.91 -8.73 5.95
N ARG A 130 -14.17 -8.97 5.58
CA ARG A 130 -15.10 -7.93 5.13
C ARG A 130 -15.68 -7.16 6.31
N LEU A 131 -15.98 -7.83 7.43
CA LEU A 131 -16.39 -7.19 8.69
C LEU A 131 -15.38 -6.11 9.10
N PHE A 132 -14.10 -6.47 9.16
CA PHE A 132 -13.01 -5.56 9.51
C PHE A 132 -12.91 -4.35 8.57
N ARG A 133 -13.13 -4.56 7.26
CA ARG A 133 -13.12 -3.48 6.27
C ARG A 133 -14.36 -2.58 6.34
N ALA A 134 -15.47 -3.07 6.89
CA ALA A 134 -16.71 -2.33 7.07
C ALA A 134 -16.79 -1.62 8.43
N LEU A 135 -15.86 -1.87 9.36
CA LEU A 135 -15.90 -1.45 10.77
C LEU A 135 -16.21 0.03 10.96
N ASP A 136 -15.48 0.92 10.27
CA ASP A 136 -15.72 2.37 10.34
C ASP A 136 -17.15 2.75 9.98
N ARG A 137 -17.71 2.12 8.95
CA ARG A 137 -19.07 2.42 8.51
C ARG A 137 -20.09 1.88 9.49
N LEU A 138 -19.89 0.66 10.01
CA LEU A 138 -20.77 0.07 11.02
C LEU A 138 -20.86 0.96 12.26
N LEU A 139 -19.72 1.40 12.80
CA LEU A 139 -19.68 2.27 13.99
C LEU A 139 -20.35 3.62 13.77
N ARG A 140 -20.25 4.19 12.55
CA ARG A 140 -20.90 5.46 12.21
C ARG A 140 -22.39 5.34 11.91
N THR A 141 -22.84 4.18 11.44
CA THR A 141 -24.25 3.92 11.17
C THR A 141 -25.00 3.51 12.45
N ALA A 142 -24.31 2.89 13.42
CA ALA A 142 -24.89 2.50 14.70
C ALA A 142 -25.44 3.69 15.48
N ARG A 143 -26.72 3.60 15.85
CA ARG A 143 -27.48 4.66 16.51
C ARG A 143 -27.46 4.49 18.03
N THR A 144 -27.38 3.26 18.52
CA THR A 144 -27.36 2.96 19.96
C THR A 144 -26.01 2.39 20.42
N GLN A 145 -25.78 2.37 21.73
CA GLN A 145 -24.57 1.76 22.27
C GLN A 145 -24.62 0.23 22.13
N GLU A 146 -25.80 -0.38 22.24
CA GLU A 146 -25.98 -1.83 22.07
C GLU A 146 -25.57 -2.29 20.66
N GLU A 147 -25.89 -1.50 19.63
CA GLU A 147 -25.44 -1.79 18.25
C GLU A 147 -23.93 -1.68 18.11
N ARG A 148 -23.31 -0.66 18.75
CA ARG A 148 -21.85 -0.50 18.74
C ARG A 148 -21.16 -1.63 19.49
N ASP A 149 -21.69 -2.03 20.64
CA ASP A 149 -21.19 -3.17 21.40
C ASP A 149 -21.30 -4.47 20.61
N ALA A 150 -22.38 -4.66 19.83
CA ALA A 150 -22.52 -5.81 18.94
C ALA A 150 -21.48 -5.82 17.81
N VAL A 151 -21.16 -4.64 17.23
CA VAL A 151 -20.08 -4.49 16.25
C VAL A 151 -18.73 -4.85 16.87
N VAL A 152 -18.42 -4.31 18.06
CA VAL A 152 -17.15 -4.56 18.75
C VAL A 152 -17.01 -6.03 19.13
N ALA A 153 -18.06 -6.66 19.67
CA ALA A 153 -18.07 -8.07 20.01
C ALA A 153 -17.86 -8.96 18.76
N ALA A 154 -18.47 -8.60 17.62
CA ALA A 154 -18.24 -9.33 16.37
C ALA A 154 -16.78 -9.24 15.90
N VAL A 155 -16.14 -8.08 16.07
CA VAL A 155 -14.72 -7.91 15.76
C VAL A 155 -13.85 -8.72 16.71
N GLU A 156 -14.09 -8.66 18.02
CA GLU A 156 -13.38 -9.43 19.06
C GLU A 156 -13.41 -10.94 18.76
N GLU A 157 -14.59 -11.49 18.44
CA GLU A 157 -14.78 -12.91 18.14
C GLU A 157 -14.12 -13.32 16.82
N SER A 158 -14.23 -12.48 15.79
CA SER A 158 -13.76 -12.80 14.43
C SER A 158 -12.28 -12.50 14.23
N ALA A 159 -11.63 -11.75 15.13
CA ALA A 159 -10.25 -11.30 14.95
C ALA A 159 -9.29 -12.46 14.64
N PRO A 160 -9.30 -13.60 15.35
CA PRO A 160 -8.43 -14.76 15.09
C PRO A 160 -8.49 -15.32 13.66
N GLU A 161 -9.60 -15.12 12.94
CA GLU A 161 -9.82 -15.64 11.58
C GLU A 161 -9.39 -14.66 10.49
N VAL A 162 -9.09 -13.41 10.85
CA VAL A 162 -8.70 -12.36 9.93
C VAL A 162 -7.18 -12.35 9.78
N SER A 163 -6.68 -12.24 8.55
CA SER A 163 -5.23 -12.13 8.30
C SER A 163 -4.60 -10.99 9.10
N GLY A 164 -3.44 -11.18 9.70
CA GLY A 164 -2.77 -10.19 10.56
C GLY A 164 -2.50 -8.87 9.85
N ARG A 165 -2.23 -8.88 8.53
CA ARG A 165 -2.15 -7.66 7.70
C ARG A 165 -3.41 -6.80 7.77
N VAL A 166 -4.60 -7.41 7.74
CA VAL A 166 -5.87 -6.68 7.82
C VAL A 166 -6.09 -6.16 9.22
N VAL A 167 -5.78 -6.94 10.26
CA VAL A 167 -5.83 -6.50 11.67
C VAL A 167 -4.97 -5.25 11.87
N LEU A 168 -3.69 -5.29 11.47
CA LEU A 168 -2.76 -4.16 11.50
C LEU A 168 -3.26 -2.96 10.69
N SER A 169 -3.78 -3.20 9.48
CA SER A 169 -4.29 -2.11 8.63
C SER A 169 -5.50 -1.40 9.26
N VAL A 170 -6.39 -2.15 9.92
CA VAL A 170 -7.54 -1.59 10.63
C VAL A 170 -7.11 -0.85 11.89
N ARG A 171 -6.13 -1.40 12.63
CA ARG A 171 -5.53 -0.73 13.79
C ARG A 171 -4.92 0.62 13.38
N GLU A 172 -4.05 0.64 12.36
CA GLU A 172 -3.47 1.89 11.83
C GLU A 172 -4.54 2.87 11.33
N TYR A 173 -5.61 2.34 10.75
CA TYR A 173 -6.73 3.18 10.34
C TYR A 173 -7.41 3.84 11.55
N LEU A 174 -7.72 3.09 12.61
CA LEU A 174 -8.42 3.60 13.79
C LEU A 174 -7.60 4.65 14.56
N GLN A 175 -6.27 4.49 14.71
CA GLN A 175 -5.45 5.49 15.40
C GLN A 175 -5.50 6.87 14.71
N ASN A 176 -5.48 6.88 13.37
CA ASN A 176 -5.49 8.12 12.60
C ASN A 176 -6.91 8.71 12.46
N ARG A 177 -7.93 7.89 12.72
CA ARG A 177 -9.31 8.22 12.35
C ARG A 177 -9.84 9.48 13.03
N ALA A 178 -9.41 9.75 14.26
CA ALA A 178 -9.80 10.94 15.02
C ALA A 178 -9.26 12.21 14.35
N ALA A 179 -7.94 12.26 14.11
CA ALA A 179 -7.24 13.38 13.50
C ALA A 179 -7.68 13.67 12.06
N GLU A 180 -8.09 12.64 11.30
CA GLU A 180 -8.60 12.78 9.93
C GLU A 180 -9.99 13.45 9.86
N THR A 181 -10.79 13.40 10.94
CA THR A 181 -12.17 13.93 10.94
C THR A 181 -12.18 15.43 10.67
N GLY A 182 -12.94 15.86 9.65
CA GLY A 182 -13.04 17.27 9.26
C GLY A 182 -11.79 17.83 8.59
N ARG A 183 -10.82 16.98 8.23
CA ARG A 183 -9.62 17.33 7.46
C ARG A 183 -9.68 16.74 6.06
N LYS A 184 -8.51 16.56 5.44
CA LYS A 184 -8.34 15.92 4.15
C LYS A 184 -7.99 14.45 4.34
N ARG A 185 -8.59 13.58 3.53
CA ARG A 185 -8.24 12.16 3.40
C ARG A 185 -7.37 11.95 2.18
N VAL A 186 -6.36 11.09 2.32
CA VAL A 186 -5.53 10.65 1.19
C VAL A 186 -5.87 9.23 0.82
N PHE A 187 -6.08 9.01 -0.46
CA PHE A 187 -6.22 7.70 -1.07
C PHE A 187 -4.99 7.45 -1.91
N ILE A 188 -4.27 6.37 -1.63
CA ILE A 188 -3.10 6.00 -2.40
C ILE A 188 -3.30 4.60 -2.93
N ASN A 189 -3.24 4.44 -4.25
CA ASN A 189 -3.40 3.13 -4.87
C ASN A 189 -2.09 2.32 -4.80
N ARG A 190 -2.14 1.06 -5.25
CA ARG A 190 -1.00 0.13 -5.27
C ARG A 190 0.20 0.64 -6.08
N LEU A 191 -0.04 1.52 -7.05
CA LEU A 191 1.00 2.08 -7.91
C LEU A 191 1.54 3.42 -7.37
N GLY A 192 1.16 3.84 -6.15
CA GLY A 192 1.60 5.11 -5.57
C GLY A 192 0.84 6.34 -6.09
N ARG A 193 -0.22 6.16 -6.89
CA ARG A 193 -1.06 7.28 -7.31
C ARG A 193 -1.88 7.79 -6.14
N ALA A 194 -1.73 9.06 -5.82
CA ALA A 194 -2.42 9.70 -4.71
C ALA A 194 -3.56 10.60 -5.17
N HIS A 195 -4.65 10.61 -4.40
CA HIS A 195 -5.78 11.51 -4.53
C HIS A 195 -6.20 11.99 -3.14
N VAL A 196 -6.62 13.26 -3.04
CA VAL A 196 -7.04 13.88 -1.78
C VAL A 196 -8.50 14.30 -1.90
N ALA A 197 -9.29 14.00 -0.87
CA ALA A 197 -10.68 14.43 -0.76
C ALA A 197 -10.97 14.98 0.64
N ASP A 198 -12.02 15.78 0.77
CA ASP A 198 -12.51 16.22 2.08
C ASP A 198 -13.08 15.06 2.89
N ASP A 199 -12.82 15.04 4.20
CA ASP A 199 -13.46 14.11 5.12
C ASP A 199 -14.76 14.67 5.69
N ALA A 200 -15.88 14.27 5.09
CA ALA A 200 -17.22 14.60 5.58
C ALA A 200 -17.84 13.49 6.46
N ARG A 201 -17.07 12.46 6.86
CA ARG A 201 -17.62 11.36 7.66
C ARG A 201 -17.82 11.80 9.11
N ALA A 202 -18.92 11.36 9.71
CA ALA A 202 -19.15 11.50 11.15
C ALA A 202 -17.99 10.91 11.97
N ALA A 203 -17.72 11.46 13.15
CA ALA A 203 -16.71 10.91 14.06
C ALA A 203 -17.11 9.50 14.52
N VAL A 204 -16.12 8.64 14.76
CA VAL A 204 -16.32 7.39 15.50
C VAL A 204 -16.18 7.73 16.99
N PRO A 205 -17.11 7.30 17.87
CA PRO A 205 -17.00 7.58 19.30
C PRO A 205 -15.66 7.10 19.87
N GLU A 206 -15.07 7.93 20.74
CA GLU A 206 -13.72 7.72 21.27
C GLU A 206 -13.60 6.42 22.07
N ALA A 207 -14.55 6.15 22.97
CA ALA A 207 -14.55 4.95 23.80
C ALA A 207 -14.57 3.65 22.96
N ASP A 208 -15.39 3.60 21.91
CA ASP A 208 -15.47 2.43 21.02
C ASP A 208 -14.19 2.27 20.20
N ARG A 209 -13.61 3.40 19.72
CA ARG A 209 -12.34 3.41 18.98
C ARG A 209 -11.19 2.89 19.85
N GLU A 210 -11.05 3.38 21.07
CA GLU A 210 -9.99 2.98 22.01
C GLU A 210 -10.13 1.50 22.41
N ARG A 211 -11.35 1.05 22.70
CA ARG A 211 -11.63 -0.36 22.98
C ARG A 211 -11.20 -1.25 21.81
N LEU A 212 -11.55 -0.88 20.59
CA LEU A 212 -11.13 -1.62 19.40
C LEU A 212 -9.62 -1.62 19.20
N ILE A 213 -8.94 -0.48 19.40
CA ILE A 213 -7.47 -0.42 19.33
C ILE A 213 -6.85 -1.40 20.33
N ALA A 214 -7.31 -1.41 21.59
CA ALA A 214 -6.82 -2.33 22.61
C ALA A 214 -7.07 -3.81 22.26
N THR A 215 -8.24 -4.14 21.73
CA THR A 215 -8.57 -5.48 21.24
C THR A 215 -7.63 -5.92 20.12
N LEU A 216 -7.39 -5.03 19.14
CA LEU A 216 -6.53 -5.33 18.01
C LEU A 216 -5.06 -5.46 18.44
N ASP A 217 -4.58 -4.60 19.34
CA ASP A 217 -3.23 -4.67 19.89
C ASP A 217 -3.01 -5.98 20.68
N THR A 218 -4.02 -6.42 21.45
CA THR A 218 -4.01 -7.71 22.15
C THR A 218 -3.93 -8.89 21.17
N GLU A 219 -4.75 -8.87 20.11
CA GLU A 219 -4.73 -9.94 19.11
C GLU A 219 -3.43 -9.96 18.31
N ILE A 220 -2.86 -8.81 17.97
CA ILE A 220 -1.55 -8.71 17.30
C ILE A 220 -0.48 -9.27 18.23
N GLY A 221 -0.45 -8.84 19.50
CA GLY A 221 0.50 -9.34 20.50
C GLY A 221 0.44 -10.86 20.66
N ARG A 222 -0.76 -11.46 20.63
CA ARG A 222 -0.95 -12.92 20.69
C ARG A 222 -0.31 -13.66 19.51
N ARG A 223 -0.25 -13.04 18.33
CA ARG A 223 0.29 -13.65 17.11
C ARG A 223 1.78 -13.40 16.89
N LEU A 224 2.34 -12.37 17.54
CA LEU A 224 3.74 -12.05 17.38
C LEU A 224 4.62 -13.17 17.97
N PRO A 225 5.78 -13.46 17.34
CA PRO A 225 6.73 -14.38 17.93
C PRO A 225 7.23 -13.86 19.28
N SER A 226 7.56 -14.79 20.18
CA SER A 226 8.12 -14.48 21.50
C SER A 226 9.56 -15.00 21.58
N PRO A 227 10.53 -14.39 20.86
CA PRO A 227 11.91 -14.81 20.94
C PRO A 227 12.44 -14.61 22.37
N LYS A 228 13.40 -15.44 22.79
CA LYS A 228 14.00 -15.27 24.12
C LYS A 228 14.75 -13.96 24.26
N ARG A 229 15.40 -13.51 23.18
CA ARG A 229 16.19 -12.28 23.12
C ARG A 229 16.04 -11.65 21.74
N LEU A 230 15.64 -10.38 21.73
CA LEU A 230 15.44 -9.56 20.54
C LEU A 230 16.39 -8.36 20.60
N LEU A 231 17.27 -8.24 19.62
CA LEU A 231 18.15 -7.09 19.46
C LEU A 231 17.63 -6.17 18.35
N VAL A 232 17.48 -4.88 18.65
CA VAL A 232 16.87 -3.91 17.74
C VAL A 232 17.82 -2.75 17.47
N GLY A 233 18.11 -2.49 16.20
CA GLY A 233 18.81 -1.27 15.80
C GLY A 233 17.95 -0.02 16.06
N PRO A 234 18.48 1.07 16.63
CA PRO A 234 17.67 2.26 16.93
C PRO A 234 17.02 2.85 15.67
N ASP A 235 17.74 2.87 14.54
CA ASP A 235 17.27 3.48 13.30
C ASP A 235 16.15 2.71 12.59
N VAL A 236 15.89 1.45 12.98
CA VAL A 236 14.81 0.65 12.38
C VAL A 236 13.46 0.90 13.05
N LEU A 237 13.43 1.49 14.25
CA LEU A 237 12.22 1.64 15.06
C LEU A 237 11.13 2.48 14.36
N ASP A 238 11.54 3.48 13.59
CA ASP A 238 10.64 4.38 12.85
C ASP A 238 10.34 3.92 11.41
N VAL A 239 10.80 2.71 11.05
CA VAL A 239 10.47 2.08 9.76
C VAL A 239 9.02 1.61 9.79
N ALA A 240 8.22 2.07 8.83
CA ALA A 240 6.80 1.71 8.72
C ALA A 240 6.61 0.26 8.30
N LEU A 241 5.57 -0.39 8.81
CA LEU A 241 5.21 -1.75 8.41
C LEU A 241 4.72 -1.77 6.95
N PRO A 242 5.11 -2.76 6.13
CA PRO A 242 4.76 -2.81 4.72
C PRO A 242 3.33 -3.35 4.49
N LEU A 243 2.32 -2.67 5.03
CA LEU A 243 0.91 -3.11 5.03
C LEU A 243 0.21 -2.96 3.68
N SER A 244 0.66 -2.04 2.83
CA SER A 244 -0.02 -1.68 1.56
C SER A 244 0.37 -2.52 0.33
N GLY A 245 1.06 -3.65 0.50
CA GLY A 245 1.57 -4.46 -0.62
C GLY A 245 2.72 -3.78 -1.38
N ARG A 246 3.39 -4.46 -2.32
CA ARG A 246 4.66 -4.10 -3.03
C ARG A 246 4.79 -2.62 -3.46
N ALA A 247 5.04 -1.72 -2.52
CA ALA A 247 5.20 -0.29 -2.74
C ALA A 247 6.56 0.21 -2.20
N THR A 248 7.53 -0.68 -2.03
CA THR A 248 8.94 -0.28 -2.09
C THR A 248 9.34 -0.30 -3.55
N SER A 249 9.58 0.88 -4.11
CA SER A 249 10.32 1.00 -5.37
C SER A 249 11.65 0.24 -5.23
N ALA A 250 12.11 -0.41 -6.29
CA ALA A 250 13.44 -1.00 -6.28
C ALA A 250 14.49 0.10 -6.04
N GLY A 251 15.52 -0.21 -5.25
CA GLY A 251 16.53 0.79 -4.94
C GLY A 251 17.36 0.54 -3.69
N LEU A 252 18.42 1.32 -3.54
CA LEU A 252 19.27 1.36 -2.35
C LEU A 252 18.62 2.26 -1.30
N GLY A 253 18.56 1.80 -0.04
CA GLY A 253 18.04 2.60 1.07
C GLY A 253 16.56 2.98 0.93
N VAL A 254 15.78 2.20 0.17
CA VAL A 254 14.35 2.45 -0.03
C VAL A 254 13.55 1.75 1.07
N LEU A 255 12.88 2.54 1.91
CA LEU A 255 12.04 2.06 3.00
C LEU A 255 10.55 2.07 2.60
N PRO A 256 9.70 1.30 3.28
CA PRO A 256 8.25 1.37 3.09
C PRO A 256 7.71 2.79 3.24
N ARG A 257 6.68 3.13 2.45
CA ARG A 257 6.03 4.44 2.55
C ARG A 257 5.61 4.75 3.98
N GLY A 258 5.92 5.97 4.41
CA GLY A 258 5.63 6.51 5.73
C GLY A 258 6.69 6.22 6.78
N SER A 259 7.71 5.41 6.45
CA SER A 259 8.93 5.27 7.26
C SER A 259 9.59 6.63 7.45
N VAL A 260 10.20 6.81 8.61
CA VAL A 260 10.97 8.01 8.95
C VAL A 260 12.41 7.60 9.24
N SER A 261 13.37 8.41 8.80
CA SER A 261 14.79 8.27 9.17
C SER A 261 15.38 9.62 9.58
N PRO A 262 16.37 9.65 10.49
CA PRO A 262 17.13 10.85 10.76
C PRO A 262 17.92 11.30 9.51
N VAL A 263 18.23 12.59 9.47
CA VAL A 263 18.98 13.26 8.40
C VAL A 263 20.07 14.10 9.03
N ASP A 264 21.25 13.49 9.14
CA ASP A 264 22.43 14.09 9.76
C ASP A 264 23.42 14.61 8.72
N GLY A 265 24.02 15.77 8.99
CA GLY A 265 25.00 16.44 8.14
C GLY A 265 24.61 17.87 7.81
N GLU A 266 25.54 18.62 7.22
CA GLU A 266 25.33 20.04 6.93
C GLU A 266 24.62 20.27 5.59
N LEU A 267 24.90 19.42 4.60
CA LEU A 267 24.46 19.59 3.23
C LEU A 267 23.59 18.40 2.77
N LEU A 268 22.35 18.70 2.41
CA LEU A 268 21.41 17.79 1.77
C LEU A 268 21.49 17.98 0.25
N ARG A 269 21.85 16.94 -0.48
CA ARG A 269 21.86 16.95 -1.95
C ARG A 269 20.81 16.02 -2.51
N PHE A 270 19.91 16.53 -3.34
CA PHE A 270 19.04 15.72 -4.18
C PHE A 270 19.69 15.47 -5.53
N PHE A 271 19.37 14.35 -6.15
CA PHE A 271 19.71 14.09 -7.53
C PHE A 271 18.59 13.33 -8.25
N VAL A 272 18.44 13.62 -9.54
CA VAL A 272 17.70 12.79 -10.49
C VAL A 272 18.65 12.35 -11.57
N TYR A 273 18.47 11.13 -12.06
CA TYR A 273 19.07 10.67 -13.31
C TYR A 273 17.96 10.13 -14.20
N TRP A 274 18.08 10.37 -15.50
CA TRP A 274 17.24 9.72 -16.49
C TRP A 274 18.02 9.49 -17.78
N LYS A 275 17.62 8.46 -18.52
CA LYS A 275 18.07 8.15 -19.87
C LYS A 275 16.84 7.89 -20.73
N GLN A 276 16.72 8.66 -21.80
CA GLN A 276 15.57 8.56 -22.69
C GLN A 276 15.67 7.32 -23.58
N ALA A 277 14.54 6.68 -23.88
CA ALA A 277 14.49 5.48 -24.70
C ALA A 277 14.31 5.79 -26.20
N LYS A 278 13.40 6.70 -26.53
CA LYS A 278 12.93 6.96 -27.91
C LYS A 278 12.68 8.44 -28.19
N GLN A 279 12.13 9.18 -27.23
CA GLN A 279 11.79 10.60 -27.41
C GLN A 279 12.72 11.47 -26.58
N VAL A 280 13.05 12.68 -27.08
CA VAL A 280 13.73 13.69 -26.27
C VAL A 280 12.90 13.91 -25.00
N THR A 281 13.55 13.69 -23.86
CA THR A 281 12.87 13.67 -22.56
C THR A 281 13.55 14.60 -21.59
N ASP A 282 12.73 15.39 -20.92
CA ASP A 282 13.11 16.50 -20.08
C ASP A 282 12.47 16.32 -18.70
N TYR A 283 13.30 15.92 -17.74
CA TYR A 283 12.91 15.71 -16.35
C TYR A 283 13.50 16.82 -15.49
N ASP A 284 12.61 17.61 -14.88
CA ASP A 284 12.99 18.72 -14.02
C ASP A 284 13.07 18.26 -12.56
N LEU A 285 14.23 18.47 -11.93
CA LEU A 285 14.35 18.41 -10.48
C LEU A 285 13.89 19.73 -9.84
N SER A 286 13.15 19.63 -8.75
CA SER A 286 12.73 20.80 -7.97
C SER A 286 12.67 20.47 -6.48
N ALA A 287 12.77 21.48 -5.64
CA ALA A 287 12.58 21.36 -4.20
C ALA A 287 11.66 22.48 -3.70
N LEU A 288 10.53 22.11 -3.10
CA LEU A 288 9.58 23.05 -2.50
C LEU A 288 9.88 23.20 -1.00
N LEU A 289 10.00 24.44 -0.52
CA LEU A 289 10.21 24.75 0.89
C LEU A 289 8.91 25.29 1.48
N LEU A 290 8.42 24.65 2.55
CA LEU A 290 7.17 25.00 3.22
C LEU A 290 7.40 25.32 4.69
N ASP A 291 6.56 26.15 5.28
CA ASP A 291 6.55 26.42 6.72
C ASP A 291 5.75 25.35 7.51
N ALA A 292 5.58 25.56 8.81
CA ALA A 292 4.85 24.62 9.68
C ALA A 292 3.35 24.50 9.33
N GLN A 293 2.79 25.49 8.65
CA GLN A 293 1.39 25.55 8.20
C GLN A 293 1.22 24.97 6.78
N TYR A 294 2.31 24.49 6.16
CA TYR A 294 2.39 24.02 4.78
C TYR A 294 2.23 25.12 3.72
N ASP A 295 2.37 26.39 4.13
CA ASP A 295 2.41 27.50 3.19
C ASP A 295 3.78 27.59 2.52
N THR A 296 3.81 28.04 1.26
CA THR A 296 5.05 28.09 0.47
C THR A 296 5.94 29.23 0.95
N VAL A 297 7.14 28.88 1.42
CA VAL A 297 8.20 29.83 1.79
C VAL A 297 9.02 30.21 0.56
N SER A 298 9.50 29.21 -0.18
CA SER A 298 10.30 29.37 -1.40
C SER A 298 10.37 28.04 -2.18
N TRP A 299 11.07 28.03 -3.31
CA TRP A 299 11.39 26.81 -4.06
C TRP A 299 12.71 26.96 -4.81
N LEU A 300 13.36 25.84 -5.10
CA LEU A 300 14.47 25.72 -6.04
C LEU A 300 14.02 24.91 -7.25
N SER A 301 14.37 25.36 -8.45
CA SER A 301 14.03 24.74 -9.73
C SER A 301 14.89 25.34 -10.84
N TYR A 302 14.77 24.84 -12.06
CA TYR A 302 15.41 25.43 -13.24
C TYR A 302 15.06 26.92 -13.45
N THR A 303 13.87 27.35 -13.03
CA THR A 303 13.41 28.75 -13.04
C THR A 303 13.93 29.60 -11.88
N ASN A 304 14.48 28.98 -10.83
CA ASN A 304 15.02 29.63 -9.65
C ASN A 304 16.27 28.90 -9.13
N LEU A 305 17.40 29.12 -9.82
CA LEU A 305 18.61 28.31 -9.68
C LEU A 305 19.37 28.54 -8.36
N ARG A 306 19.15 29.66 -7.66
CA ARG A 306 19.85 30.00 -6.41
C ARG A 306 18.94 30.73 -5.45
N GLU A 307 18.95 30.26 -4.22
CA GLU A 307 18.38 30.93 -3.06
C GLU A 307 19.44 31.00 -1.96
N VAL A 308 19.18 31.75 -0.89
CA VAL A 308 20.04 31.75 0.31
C VAL A 308 20.27 30.33 0.84
N ASP A 309 19.26 29.48 0.67
CA ASP A 309 19.18 28.17 1.29
C ASP A 309 19.80 27.07 0.41
N GLY A 310 20.06 27.33 -0.89
CA GLY A 310 20.58 26.31 -1.81
C GLY A 310 20.81 26.71 -3.28
N GLU A 311 21.28 25.73 -4.07
CA GLU A 311 21.64 25.89 -5.49
C GLU A 311 21.16 24.70 -6.35
N HIS A 312 20.77 24.97 -7.59
CA HIS A 312 20.47 24.00 -8.65
C HIS A 312 21.66 23.88 -9.62
N SER A 313 21.94 22.68 -10.12
CA SER A 313 23.08 22.43 -11.03
C SER A 313 22.96 23.01 -12.45
N GLY A 314 21.82 23.62 -12.79
CA GLY A 314 21.40 23.92 -14.17
C GLY A 314 20.34 22.94 -14.69
N ASP A 315 19.94 23.15 -15.95
CA ASP A 315 18.82 22.50 -16.62
C ASP A 315 19.33 21.68 -17.81
N ILE A 316 19.00 20.38 -17.85
CA ILE A 316 19.33 19.49 -18.97
C ILE A 316 18.03 18.99 -19.60
N THR A 317 17.82 19.31 -20.88
CA THR A 317 16.55 19.02 -21.57
C THR A 317 16.58 17.82 -22.53
N ASN A 318 17.73 17.15 -22.67
CA ASN A 318 17.92 16.01 -23.58
C ASN A 318 18.96 15.03 -23.00
N ALA A 319 18.60 13.75 -22.89
CA ALA A 319 19.38 12.73 -22.18
C ALA A 319 19.52 11.40 -22.96
N PRO A 320 20.07 11.40 -24.19
CA PRO A 320 20.23 10.18 -25.00
C PRO A 320 21.18 9.16 -24.36
N ASP A 321 22.26 9.64 -23.74
CA ASP A 321 23.26 8.83 -23.03
C ASP A 321 23.09 8.90 -21.50
N GLY A 322 21.98 9.47 -21.05
CA GLY A 322 21.69 9.77 -19.66
C GLY A 322 22.10 11.18 -19.24
N ALA A 323 21.35 11.75 -18.30
CA ALA A 323 21.59 13.06 -17.71
C ALA A 323 21.33 13.04 -16.21
N SER A 324 21.89 14.01 -15.48
CA SER A 324 21.58 14.21 -14.07
C SER A 324 21.48 15.66 -13.69
N GLU A 325 20.53 15.95 -12.81
CA GLU A 325 20.41 17.24 -12.14
C GLU A 325 20.56 17.07 -10.63
N PHE A 326 21.03 18.13 -9.98
CA PHE A 326 21.30 18.16 -8.55
C PHE A 326 20.74 19.43 -7.92
N ILE A 327 20.22 19.28 -6.71
CA ILE A 327 19.88 20.41 -5.82
C ILE A 327 20.68 20.26 -4.54
N ASN A 328 21.39 21.30 -4.12
CA ASN A 328 22.11 21.37 -2.85
C ASN A 328 21.38 22.31 -1.89
N LEU A 329 21.14 21.86 -0.66
CA LEU A 329 20.51 22.62 0.41
C LEU A 329 21.38 22.58 1.67
N ARG A 330 21.70 23.75 2.23
CA ARG A 330 22.38 23.83 3.53
C ARG A 330 21.35 23.78 4.63
N LEU A 331 21.27 22.67 5.36
CA LEU A 331 20.18 22.41 6.33
C LEU A 331 20.11 23.46 7.44
N GLY A 332 21.24 24.04 7.84
CA GLY A 332 21.30 25.13 8.82
C GLY A 332 20.79 26.49 8.31
N ALA A 333 20.73 26.69 6.99
CA ALA A 333 20.24 27.93 6.37
C ALA A 333 18.76 27.86 5.98
N VAL A 334 18.22 26.65 5.77
CA VAL A 334 16.82 26.43 5.38
C VAL A 334 15.87 27.05 6.42
N ARG A 335 15.06 28.02 5.96
CA ARG A 335 14.07 28.72 6.81
C ARG A 335 12.74 27.96 6.95
N GLY A 336 12.46 27.04 6.03
CA GLY A 336 11.24 26.24 6.05
C GLY A 336 11.27 25.11 7.08
N THR A 337 10.09 24.61 7.43
CA THR A 337 9.90 23.40 8.24
C THR A 337 9.93 22.14 7.39
N TYR A 338 9.53 22.22 6.12
CA TYR A 338 9.54 21.10 5.20
C TYR A 338 10.32 21.39 3.93
N ILE A 339 11.01 20.37 3.43
CA ILE A 339 11.64 20.35 2.11
C ILE A 339 11.05 19.18 1.33
N VAL A 340 10.51 19.44 0.13
CA VAL A 340 9.83 18.43 -0.68
C VAL A 340 10.48 18.37 -2.06
N PRO A 341 11.40 17.42 -2.30
CA PRO A 341 11.91 17.18 -3.65
C PRO A 341 10.80 16.64 -4.55
N GLN A 342 10.77 17.14 -5.79
CA GLN A 342 9.87 16.67 -6.83
C GLN A 342 10.65 16.47 -8.13
N VAL A 343 10.32 15.39 -8.84
CA VAL A 343 10.76 15.18 -10.23
C VAL A 343 9.56 15.36 -11.12
N ASN A 344 9.61 16.34 -12.02
CA ASN A 344 8.53 16.66 -12.95
C ASN A 344 8.90 16.19 -14.34
N ILE A 345 7.93 15.57 -15.03
CA ILE A 345 8.07 15.33 -16.47
C ILE A 345 7.65 16.61 -17.18
N TYR A 346 8.63 17.45 -17.54
CA TYR A 346 8.39 18.65 -18.31
C TYR A 346 7.88 18.26 -19.69
N SER A 347 8.64 17.42 -20.40
CA SER A 347 8.26 16.89 -21.71
C SER A 347 8.86 15.50 -21.97
N GLY A 348 8.36 14.82 -23.01
CA GLY A 348 8.82 13.48 -23.39
C GLY A 348 8.20 12.34 -22.60
N GLU A 349 9.01 11.32 -22.33
CA GLU A 349 8.60 9.99 -21.89
C GLU A 349 8.14 9.93 -20.43
N GLY A 350 7.16 9.08 -20.15
CA GLY A 350 6.74 8.71 -18.80
C GLY A 350 7.84 8.00 -17.99
N PHE A 351 7.72 7.98 -16.67
CA PHE A 351 8.66 7.25 -15.78
C PHE A 351 8.76 5.75 -16.10
N GLU A 352 7.66 5.14 -16.57
CA GLU A 352 7.61 3.75 -17.01
C GLU A 352 8.13 3.53 -18.45
N GLU A 353 8.31 4.61 -19.21
CA GLU A 353 8.68 4.57 -20.63
C GLU A 353 10.18 4.86 -20.85
N ALA A 354 10.77 5.74 -20.04
CA ALA A 354 12.19 6.05 -20.07
C ALA A 354 13.05 4.81 -19.76
N GLU A 355 14.16 4.64 -20.48
CA GLU A 355 15.06 3.48 -20.36
C GLU A 355 15.52 3.32 -18.91
N GLU A 356 16.04 4.41 -18.34
CA GLU A 356 16.45 4.48 -16.94
C GLU A 356 15.90 5.76 -16.33
N SER A 357 15.38 5.68 -15.11
CA SER A 357 15.15 6.86 -14.30
C SER A 357 15.15 6.55 -12.80
N PHE A 358 15.84 7.38 -12.03
CA PHE A 358 15.88 7.26 -10.58
C PHE A 358 16.08 8.62 -9.91
N PHE A 359 15.63 8.69 -8.66
CA PHE A 359 15.84 9.80 -7.77
C PHE A 359 16.61 9.32 -6.55
N GLY A 360 17.42 10.18 -5.94
CA GLY A 360 18.02 9.91 -4.66
C GLY A 360 18.45 11.15 -3.90
N PHE A 361 18.97 10.92 -2.69
CA PHE A 361 19.58 11.96 -1.89
C PHE A 361 20.88 11.52 -1.22
N MET A 362 21.73 12.50 -0.93
CA MET A 362 23.00 12.36 -0.25
C MET A 362 23.08 13.29 0.95
N LEU A 363 23.87 12.88 1.93
CA LEU A 363 24.26 13.70 3.09
C LEU A 363 25.76 13.91 3.07
N ARG A 364 26.17 15.17 3.17
CA ARG A 364 27.57 15.59 2.97
C ARG A 364 27.99 16.57 4.06
N GLU A 365 29.27 16.50 4.39
CA GLU A 365 29.95 17.48 5.27
C GLU A 365 30.53 18.64 4.44
N GLY A 366 30.61 19.84 5.03
CA GLY A 366 31.11 21.05 4.37
C GLY A 366 32.53 20.95 3.77
N GLU A 367 33.33 19.99 4.22
CA GLU A 367 34.71 19.77 3.75
C GLU A 367 34.84 18.89 2.49
N GLN A 368 33.75 18.28 1.98
CA GLN A 368 33.79 17.44 0.79
C GLN A 368 33.89 18.28 -0.51
N LYS A 369 35.05 18.92 -0.70
CA LYS A 369 35.38 19.85 -1.80
C LYS A 369 35.74 19.11 -3.10
N GLY A 370 34.76 18.81 -3.94
CA GLY A 370 34.99 18.90 -5.40
C GLY A 370 34.68 17.71 -6.32
N ARG A 371 34.11 16.59 -5.87
CA ARG A 371 33.55 15.57 -6.80
C ARG A 371 32.06 15.84 -7.05
N PRO A 372 31.56 15.80 -8.31
CA PRO A 372 30.13 15.96 -8.59
C PRO A 372 29.24 14.91 -7.92
N PHE A 373 29.75 13.70 -7.67
CA PHE A 373 29.03 12.58 -7.09
C PHE A 373 29.98 11.72 -6.24
N GLU A 374 29.57 11.35 -5.03
CA GLU A 374 30.31 10.44 -4.15
C GLU A 374 29.39 9.33 -3.65
N ALA A 375 29.51 8.12 -4.23
CA ALA A 375 28.57 7.02 -4.01
C ALA A 375 28.38 6.65 -2.52
N ARG A 376 29.42 6.79 -1.69
CA ARG A 376 29.38 6.49 -0.25
C ARG A 376 28.47 7.43 0.55
N THR A 377 28.17 8.60 0.00
CA THR A 377 27.30 9.61 0.63
C THR A 377 25.84 9.46 0.24
N VAL A 378 25.52 8.58 -0.72
CA VAL A 378 24.14 8.25 -1.11
C VAL A 378 23.48 7.52 0.05
N ARG A 379 22.37 8.09 0.53
CA ARG A 379 21.53 7.45 1.56
C ARG A 379 20.37 6.70 0.96
N MET A 380 19.84 7.19 -0.15
CA MET A 380 18.74 6.55 -0.86
C MET A 380 18.87 6.79 -2.37
N LYS A 381 18.57 5.75 -3.14
CA LYS A 381 18.38 5.79 -4.60
C LYS A 381 17.19 4.90 -4.96
N SER A 382 16.09 5.50 -5.40
CA SER A 382 14.88 4.80 -5.83
C SER A 382 14.68 4.93 -7.33
N GLU A 383 14.34 3.82 -7.98
CA GLU A 383 13.80 3.89 -9.33
C GLU A 383 12.49 4.70 -9.37
N LEU A 384 12.30 5.41 -10.49
CA LEU A 384 11.06 6.11 -10.81
C LEU A 384 10.32 5.30 -11.87
N ARG A 385 9.27 4.58 -11.46
CA ARG A 385 8.51 3.64 -12.32
C ARG A 385 7.01 3.70 -12.07
N GLY A 386 6.50 4.83 -11.60
CA GLY A 386 5.10 4.96 -11.22
C GLY A 386 4.24 5.75 -12.20
N PRO A 387 2.91 5.64 -12.07
CA PRO A 387 1.95 6.26 -12.96
C PRO A 387 1.75 7.72 -12.59
N GLY A 388 2.19 8.61 -13.47
CA GLY A 388 2.02 10.04 -13.25
C GLY A 388 3.04 10.85 -14.02
N ARG A 389 3.03 12.16 -13.78
CA ARG A 389 3.97 13.10 -14.40
C ARG A 389 4.69 14.00 -13.39
N VAL A 390 4.44 13.77 -12.11
CA VAL A 390 5.17 14.37 -10.99
C VAL A 390 5.41 13.28 -9.96
N ALA A 391 6.67 13.03 -9.62
CA ALA A 391 7.05 12.12 -8.54
C ALA A 391 7.37 12.93 -7.27
N LEU A 392 6.85 12.45 -6.12
CA LEU A 392 7.17 12.93 -4.78
C LEU A 392 7.79 11.77 -3.99
N PRO A 393 9.12 11.59 -4.05
CA PRO A 393 9.78 10.43 -3.44
C PRO A 393 9.80 10.52 -1.91
N LEU A 394 10.11 11.71 -1.38
CA LEU A 394 10.36 11.97 0.03
C LEU A 394 9.79 13.33 0.44
N ALA A 395 9.63 13.53 1.74
CA ALA A 395 9.58 14.85 2.35
C ALA A 395 10.50 14.88 3.55
N PHE A 396 11.21 15.99 3.73
CA PHE A 396 12.08 16.23 4.86
C PHE A 396 11.37 17.19 5.80
N ARG A 397 11.37 16.88 7.09
CA ARG A 397 10.73 17.68 8.14
C ARG A 397 11.77 18.06 9.18
N ARG A 398 11.76 19.32 9.57
CA ARG A 398 12.48 19.82 10.74
C ARG A 398 11.64 19.61 12.00
N ALA A 399 12.22 18.94 12.99
CA ALA A 399 11.64 18.80 14.32
C ALA A 399 11.83 20.08 15.14
N GLU A 400 11.10 20.20 16.26
CA GLU A 400 11.17 21.38 17.13
C GLU A 400 12.56 21.60 17.74
N ASN A 401 13.30 20.51 17.99
CA ASN A 401 14.70 20.55 18.44
C ASN A 401 15.70 20.91 17.33
N GLY A 402 15.22 21.20 16.11
CA GLY A 402 16.03 21.60 14.96
C GLY A 402 16.59 20.46 14.11
N SER A 403 16.48 19.20 14.55
CA SER A 403 16.91 18.02 13.80
C SER A 403 16.05 17.77 12.56
N TRP A 404 16.63 17.18 11.52
CA TRP A 404 15.94 16.88 10.27
C TRP A 404 15.64 15.39 10.15
N HIS A 405 14.48 15.08 9.57
CA HIS A 405 14.04 13.71 9.33
C HIS A 405 13.47 13.58 7.91
N ALA A 406 13.77 12.48 7.23
CA ALA A 406 13.20 12.14 5.93
C ALA A 406 12.01 11.20 6.13
N LYS A 407 10.89 11.46 5.44
CA LYS A 407 9.70 10.61 5.41
C LYS A 407 9.45 10.10 4.01
N TRP A 408 9.35 8.77 3.87
CA TRP A 408 9.15 8.09 2.59
C TRP A 408 7.73 8.31 2.06
N LEU A 409 7.60 8.88 0.86
CA LEU A 409 6.31 9.17 0.24
C LEU A 409 6.03 8.22 -0.94
N HIS A 410 6.96 8.12 -1.89
CA HIS A 410 6.81 7.35 -3.13
C HIS A 410 5.46 7.58 -3.84
N LEU A 411 5.08 8.84 -3.99
CA LEU A 411 3.80 9.21 -4.61
C LEU A 411 4.01 9.68 -6.04
N TYR A 412 3.04 9.36 -6.89
CA TYR A 412 2.98 9.85 -8.26
C TYR A 412 1.68 10.61 -8.46
N LEU A 413 1.81 11.88 -8.87
CA LEU A 413 0.67 12.74 -9.16
C LEU A 413 0.37 12.72 -10.65
N LYS A 414 -0.91 12.92 -11.00
CA LYS A 414 -1.37 12.93 -12.40
C LYS A 414 -0.59 13.93 -13.25
N GLY A 415 -0.34 15.14 -12.73
CA GLY A 415 0.26 16.25 -13.46
C GLY A 415 -0.56 16.71 -14.68
N HIS A 416 -0.01 17.66 -15.41
CA HIS A 416 -0.47 18.11 -16.73
C HIS A 416 0.15 17.29 -17.86
N PRO A 417 -0.50 17.18 -19.04
CA PRO A 417 0.03 16.44 -20.18
C PRO A 417 1.38 16.93 -20.73
N ALA A 418 1.79 18.15 -20.42
CA ALA A 418 3.10 18.73 -20.74
C ALA A 418 3.40 19.89 -19.77
N TYR A 419 4.67 20.29 -19.71
CA TYR A 419 5.18 21.46 -19.01
C TYR A 419 4.88 21.46 -17.50
N ASN A 420 5.04 20.29 -16.86
CA ASN A 420 4.89 20.18 -15.40
C ASN A 420 6.01 20.94 -14.70
N ARG A 421 5.64 21.80 -13.76
CA ARG A 421 6.57 22.63 -12.98
C ARG A 421 6.05 22.80 -11.56
N VAL A 422 6.96 23.07 -10.63
CA VAL A 422 6.64 23.26 -9.20
C VAL A 422 5.64 24.41 -8.98
N GLU A 423 5.74 25.50 -9.76
CA GLU A 423 4.85 26.65 -9.65
C GLU A 423 3.39 26.29 -9.96
N GLY A 424 3.18 25.34 -10.88
CA GLY A 424 1.85 24.90 -11.29
C GLY A 424 1.19 23.93 -10.33
N ASN A 425 1.95 23.27 -9.44
CA ASN A 425 1.43 22.19 -8.60
C ASN A 425 1.49 22.47 -7.09
N ARG A 426 2.17 23.54 -6.64
CA ARG A 426 2.46 23.84 -5.22
C ARG A 426 1.29 23.71 -4.25
N VAL A 427 0.11 24.23 -4.59
CA VAL A 427 -1.08 24.19 -3.71
C VAL A 427 -1.59 22.77 -3.54
N SER A 428 -1.62 22.00 -4.64
CA SER A 428 -2.04 20.61 -4.63
C SER A 428 -1.03 19.72 -3.88
N VAL A 429 0.27 19.99 -4.04
CA VAL A 429 1.35 19.29 -3.34
C VAL A 429 1.28 19.59 -1.84
N ALA A 430 1.15 20.85 -1.42
CA ALA A 430 1.04 21.21 0.00
C ALA A 430 -0.16 20.54 0.69
N THR A 431 -1.33 20.57 0.04
CA THR A 431 -2.55 19.94 0.57
C THR A 431 -2.37 18.42 0.74
N LEU A 432 -1.77 17.77 -0.25
CA LEU A 432 -1.50 16.33 -0.23
C LEU A 432 -0.42 15.98 0.78
N LEU A 433 0.67 16.77 0.84
CA LEU A 433 1.77 16.56 1.73
C LEU A 433 1.29 16.58 3.18
N ARG A 434 0.50 17.59 3.55
CA ARG A 434 -0.06 17.70 4.89
C ARG A 434 -0.74 16.41 5.33
N ALA A 435 -1.63 15.89 4.50
CA ALA A 435 -2.42 14.72 4.84
C ALA A 435 -1.60 13.40 4.83
N VAL A 436 -0.43 13.35 4.17
CA VAL A 436 0.47 12.18 4.21
C VAL A 436 1.49 12.29 5.35
N VAL A 437 2.07 13.46 5.57
CA VAL A 437 3.09 13.70 6.60
C VAL A 437 2.48 13.65 7.99
N GLU A 438 1.28 14.19 8.19
CA GLU A 438 0.56 14.12 9.47
C GLU A 438 0.04 12.71 9.81
N ARG A 439 -0.02 11.78 8.85
CA ARG A 439 -0.48 10.41 9.10
C ARG A 439 0.58 9.59 9.84
N GLU A 440 0.19 9.00 10.96
CA GLU A 440 1.01 8.08 11.75
C GLU A 440 0.94 6.67 11.16
N GLN A 441 2.09 6.06 10.88
CA GLN A 441 2.14 4.66 10.45
C GLN A 441 2.34 3.75 11.66
N LEU A 442 1.91 2.49 11.54
CA LEU A 442 2.46 1.46 12.41
C LEU A 442 3.90 1.19 12.00
N THR A 443 4.80 1.09 12.98
CA THR A 443 6.23 0.93 12.76
C THR A 443 6.77 -0.38 13.33
N VAL A 444 8.04 -0.67 13.07
CA VAL A 444 8.79 -1.74 13.76
C VAL A 444 8.77 -1.49 15.27
N GLY A 445 8.95 -0.24 15.71
CA GLY A 445 8.90 0.15 17.12
C GLY A 445 7.62 -0.33 17.81
N TYR A 446 6.47 -0.12 17.18
CA TYR A 446 5.17 -0.61 17.68
C TYR A 446 5.16 -2.14 17.90
N LEU A 447 5.66 -2.93 16.95
CA LEU A 447 5.70 -4.39 17.13
C LEU A 447 6.70 -4.81 18.20
N THR A 448 7.85 -4.15 18.30
CA THR A 448 8.85 -4.45 19.34
C THR A 448 8.34 -4.13 20.73
N GLU A 449 7.53 -3.06 20.88
CA GLU A 449 6.86 -2.71 22.13
C GLU A 449 5.83 -3.79 22.52
N LEU A 450 5.02 -4.26 21.56
CA LEU A 450 4.10 -5.38 21.83
C LEU A 450 4.83 -6.67 22.22
N MET A 451 5.97 -6.98 21.58
CA MET A 451 6.80 -8.13 21.97
C MET A 451 7.37 -7.98 23.38
N ALA A 452 7.84 -6.79 23.75
CA ALA A 452 8.33 -6.49 25.09
C ALA A 452 7.21 -6.65 26.14
N ASN A 453 6.02 -6.13 25.86
CA ASN A 453 4.83 -6.30 26.70
C ASN A 453 4.41 -7.77 26.83
N GLY A 454 4.69 -8.60 25.81
CA GLY A 454 4.52 -10.04 25.83
C GLY A 454 5.62 -10.82 26.57
N GLY A 455 6.62 -10.15 27.16
CA GLY A 455 7.69 -10.75 27.95
C GLY A 455 8.97 -11.10 27.18
N THR A 456 9.12 -10.62 25.94
CA THR A 456 10.38 -10.73 25.18
C THR A 456 11.45 -9.83 25.79
N ASP A 457 12.68 -10.33 25.98
CA ASP A 457 13.84 -9.50 26.32
C ASP A 457 14.26 -8.69 25.09
N VAL A 458 13.81 -7.44 25.02
CA VAL A 458 14.13 -6.50 23.93
C VAL A 458 15.26 -5.58 24.38
N ALA A 459 16.38 -5.61 23.66
CA ALA A 459 17.51 -4.74 23.91
C ALA A 459 17.94 -3.99 22.64
N ALA A 460 18.50 -2.79 22.82
CA ALA A 460 19.15 -2.08 21.72
C ALA A 460 20.36 -2.88 21.22
N TRP A 461 20.57 -2.89 19.90
CA TRP A 461 21.75 -3.47 19.29
C TRP A 461 23.01 -2.66 19.66
N ASP A 462 24.06 -3.37 20.06
CA ASP A 462 25.38 -2.82 20.36
C ASP A 462 26.43 -3.57 19.53
N ALA A 463 27.10 -2.84 18.63
CA ALA A 463 28.12 -3.40 17.75
C ALA A 463 29.41 -3.81 18.51
N GLU A 464 29.64 -3.29 19.71
CA GLU A 464 30.79 -3.66 20.55
C GLU A 464 30.56 -4.98 21.32
N SER A 465 29.31 -5.44 21.40
CA SER A 465 28.88 -6.58 22.21
C SER A 465 28.05 -7.58 21.40
N VAL A 466 28.66 -8.09 20.32
CA VAL A 466 28.03 -9.08 19.43
C VAL A 466 27.86 -10.41 20.17
N PRO A 467 26.63 -10.96 20.31
CA PRO A 467 26.43 -12.24 20.97
C PRO A 467 26.98 -13.41 20.16
N ASP A 468 27.67 -14.33 20.83
CA ASP A 468 28.13 -15.61 20.26
C ASP A 468 27.02 -16.68 20.15
N VAL A 469 25.79 -16.34 20.53
CA VAL A 469 24.63 -17.26 20.51
C VAL A 469 23.58 -16.80 19.50
N PRO A 470 22.74 -17.71 18.96
CA PRO A 470 21.63 -17.31 18.08
C PRO A 470 20.68 -16.32 18.78
N VAL A 471 20.36 -15.23 18.09
CA VAL A 471 19.38 -14.23 18.52
C VAL A 471 18.38 -13.91 17.41
N THR A 472 17.32 -13.18 17.74
CA THR A 472 16.54 -12.46 16.74
C THR A 472 17.06 -11.03 16.66
N TYR A 473 17.35 -10.55 15.46
CA TYR A 473 17.81 -9.19 15.20
C TYR A 473 16.87 -8.48 14.21
N ILE A 474 16.50 -7.23 14.51
CA ILE A 474 15.78 -6.35 13.58
C ILE A 474 16.59 -5.07 13.40
N GLY A 475 16.93 -4.73 12.15
CA GLY A 475 17.74 -3.54 11.85
C GLY A 475 17.71 -3.16 10.38
N LEU A 476 18.42 -2.10 10.00
CA LEU A 476 18.49 -1.65 8.60
C LEU A 476 19.39 -2.56 7.73
N GLU A 477 20.42 -3.17 8.32
CA GLU A 477 21.38 -4.04 7.66
C GLU A 477 21.74 -5.21 8.58
N ARG A 478 22.26 -6.31 8.02
CA ARG A 478 22.77 -7.43 8.83
C ARG A 478 24.08 -7.02 9.50
N PRO A 479 24.22 -7.12 10.84
CA PRO A 479 25.48 -6.84 11.50
C PRO A 479 26.56 -7.87 11.14
N GLU A 480 27.80 -7.40 11.02
CA GLU A 480 28.96 -8.29 10.89
C GLU A 480 29.17 -9.10 12.17
N GLY A 481 29.66 -10.34 12.04
CA GLY A 481 29.98 -11.21 13.18
C GLY A 481 28.78 -11.85 13.88
N LEU A 482 27.54 -11.50 13.52
CA LEU A 482 26.34 -12.10 14.12
C LEU A 482 26.27 -13.62 13.82
N HIS A 483 25.98 -14.41 14.86
CA HIS A 483 25.89 -15.88 14.77
C HIS A 483 25.05 -16.33 13.57
N PRO A 484 25.52 -17.32 12.75
CA PRO A 484 24.88 -17.69 11.49
C PRO A 484 23.42 -18.16 11.64
N ASP A 485 23.10 -18.83 12.74
CA ASP A 485 21.73 -19.31 13.04
C ASP A 485 20.79 -18.21 13.60
N SER A 486 21.24 -16.96 13.68
CA SER A 486 20.39 -15.85 14.10
C SER A 486 19.32 -15.54 13.07
N VAL A 487 18.10 -15.27 13.54
CA VAL A 487 17.02 -14.76 12.70
C VAL A 487 17.27 -13.26 12.48
N VAL A 488 17.41 -12.85 11.22
CA VAL A 488 17.73 -11.46 10.85
C VAL A 488 16.60 -10.90 10.00
N ILE A 489 16.05 -9.78 10.45
CA ILE A 489 15.00 -9.06 9.76
C ILE A 489 15.52 -7.67 9.40
N THR A 490 15.47 -7.37 8.12
CA THR A 490 15.90 -6.10 7.50
C THR A 490 14.79 -5.57 6.59
N PRO A 491 14.92 -4.38 6.00
CA PRO A 491 13.96 -3.89 5.00
C PRO A 491 13.69 -4.88 3.85
N GLU A 492 14.64 -5.75 3.50
CA GLU A 492 14.49 -6.74 2.43
C GLU A 492 13.44 -7.82 2.73
N ASN A 493 13.31 -8.21 4.00
CA ASN A 493 12.39 -9.24 4.47
C ASN A 493 11.47 -8.74 5.59
N LEU A 494 11.23 -7.43 5.68
CA LEU A 494 10.42 -6.78 6.71
C LEU A 494 8.98 -7.31 6.81
N ARG A 495 8.49 -7.96 5.74
CA ARG A 495 7.18 -8.62 5.72
C ARG A 495 7.09 -9.80 6.67
N ASP A 496 8.22 -10.38 7.07
CA ASP A 496 8.28 -11.49 8.02
C ASP A 496 7.86 -11.04 9.44
N LEU A 497 7.81 -9.73 9.70
CA LEU A 497 7.24 -9.16 10.93
C LEU A 497 5.70 -9.13 10.94
N ILE A 498 5.05 -9.31 9.79
CA ILE A 498 3.59 -9.25 9.72
C ILE A 498 3.06 -10.64 10.14
N PRO A 499 2.40 -10.78 11.30
CA PRO A 499 1.83 -12.05 11.72
C PRO A 499 0.76 -12.54 10.73
N GLU A 500 0.57 -13.85 10.67
CA GLU A 500 -0.43 -14.49 9.80
C GLU A 500 -1.86 -14.02 10.09
#